data_AF-M6GMT8-F1
#
_entry.id   AF-M6GMT8-F1
#
_cell.length_a   1.000
_cell.length_b   1.000
_cell.length_c   1.000
_cell.angle_alpha   90.00
_cell.angle_beta   90.00
_cell.angle_gamma   90.00
#
_symmetry.space_group_name_H-M   'P 1'
#
loop_
_entity.id
_entity.type
_entity.pdbx_description
1 polymer ?
#
loop_
_entity_poly.entity_id
_entity_poly.type
_entity_poly.pdbx_seq_one_letter_code
_entity_poly.pdbx_strand_id
1 'polypeptide(L)'
;MNFLERIQNQKVKDTDTFRDLQANIYREYIKHQLALKNFLQAMDILERYIQIGNKYYEDSEAQGFLANCYERAYRLSKKNRDDIAREKYDILRKKHGLLYAEFKFGKNSSDYLEFSKELFKD
;
A
#
# COMPACT_ATOMS: atom_id res chain seq x y z
N MET A 1 17.74 8.16 -1.38
CA MET A 1 17.04 8.20 -0.07
C MET A 1 17.93 8.63 1.11
N ASN A 2 19.27 8.58 0.97
CA ASN A 2 20.24 8.72 2.07
C ASN A 2 20.32 10.10 2.76
N PHE A 3 19.78 11.19 2.19
CA PHE A 3 19.93 12.54 2.78
C PHE A 3 18.79 12.93 3.73
N LEU A 4 17.56 12.46 3.48
CA LEU A 4 16.42 12.70 4.38
C LEU A 4 16.58 11.95 5.70
N GLU A 5 17.13 10.74 5.66
CA GLU A 5 17.39 9.92 6.84
C GLU A 5 18.47 10.54 7.77
N ARG A 6 19.34 11.40 7.22
CA ARG A 6 20.35 12.13 8.01
C ARG A 6 19.75 13.25 8.86
N ILE A 7 18.52 13.69 8.58
CA ILE A 7 17.82 14.67 9.42
C ILE A 7 17.39 13.96 10.70
N GLN A 8 18.09 14.22 11.80
CA GLN A 8 17.79 13.61 13.11
C GLN A 8 16.79 14.43 13.94
N ASN A 9 16.63 15.72 13.64
CA ASN A 9 15.75 16.59 14.41
C ASN A 9 14.27 16.23 14.19
N GLN A 10 13.64 15.73 15.25
CA GLN A 10 12.25 15.29 15.22
C GLN A 10 11.28 16.43 14.87
N LYS A 11 11.53 17.66 15.34
CA LYS A 11 10.71 18.83 15.01
C LYS A 11 10.66 19.10 13.51
N VAL A 12 11.74 18.79 12.79
CA VAL A 12 11.80 18.93 11.33
C VAL A 12 11.04 17.79 10.66
N LYS A 13 11.20 16.55 11.15
CA LYS A 13 10.47 15.37 10.65
C LYS A 13 8.96 15.46 10.80
N ASP A 14 8.50 16.18 11.82
CA ASP A 14 7.08 16.38 12.09
C ASP A 14 6.46 17.51 11.27
N THR A 15 7.26 18.28 10.53
CA THR A 15 6.72 19.29 9.61
C THR A 15 6.04 18.63 8.41
N ASP A 16 4.94 19.25 7.95
CA ASP A 16 4.24 18.81 6.75
C ASP A 16 5.14 18.86 5.52
N THR A 17 6.02 19.87 5.42
CA THR A 17 6.97 20.00 4.31
C THR A 17 7.92 18.80 4.20
N PHE A 18 8.44 18.31 5.33
CA PHE A 18 9.29 17.11 5.34
C PHE A 18 8.51 15.87 4.91
N ARG A 19 7.30 15.68 5.46
CA ARG A 19 6.43 14.54 5.17
C ARG A 19 5.98 14.53 3.71
N ASP A 20 5.58 15.67 3.16
CA ASP A 20 5.19 15.81 1.76
C ASP A 20 6.37 15.50 0.82
N LEU A 21 7.59 15.98 1.13
CA LEU A 21 8.78 15.67 0.34
C LEU A 21 9.10 14.16 0.36
N GLN A 22 9.06 13.54 1.55
CA GLN A 22 9.28 12.10 1.70
C GLN A 22 8.23 11.30 0.91
N ALA A 23 6.95 11.68 1.04
CA ALA A 23 5.83 11.06 0.34
C ALA A 23 5.97 11.15 -1.18
N ASN A 24 6.41 12.31 -1.71
CA ASN A 24 6.62 12.50 -3.15
C ASN A 24 7.75 11.62 -3.69
N ILE A 25 8.86 11.50 -2.95
CA ILE A 25 9.96 10.61 -3.34
C ILE A 25 9.49 9.15 -3.35
N TYR A 26 8.74 8.73 -2.33
CA TYR A 26 8.19 7.38 -2.30
C TYR A 26 7.24 7.13 -3.45
N ARG A 27 6.30 8.03 -3.75
CA ARG A 27 5.35 7.88 -4.87
C ARG A 27 6.05 7.70 -6.21
N GLU A 28 7.03 8.54 -6.54
CA GLU A 28 7.76 8.40 -7.80
C GLU A 28 8.56 7.10 -7.86
N TYR A 29 9.20 6.71 -6.76
CA TYR A 29 9.91 5.43 -6.70
C TYR A 29 8.96 4.23 -6.88
N ILE A 30 7.80 4.25 -6.21
CA ILE A 30 6.77 3.21 -6.34
C ILE A 30 6.32 3.08 -7.79
N LYS A 31 6.01 4.20 -8.47
CA LYS A 31 5.61 4.19 -9.88
C LYS A 31 6.64 3.49 -10.76
N HIS A 32 7.92 3.80 -10.58
CA HIS A 32 9.01 3.14 -11.32
C HIS A 32 9.11 1.64 -11.00
N GLN A 33 9.01 1.25 -9.73
CA GLN A 33 9.05 -0.18 -9.36
C GLN A 33 7.87 -0.95 -9.94
N LEU A 34 6.66 -0.38 -9.90
CA LEU A 34 5.47 -1.00 -10.48
C LEU A 34 5.57 -1.12 -12.01
N ALA A 35 6.10 -0.11 -12.70
CA ALA A 35 6.35 -0.15 -14.14
C ALA A 35 7.30 -1.29 -14.52
N LEU A 36 8.31 -1.54 -13.68
CA LEU A 36 9.27 -2.64 -13.83
C LEU A 36 8.75 -4.00 -13.31
N LYS A 37 7.51 -4.06 -12.79
CA LYS A 37 6.90 -5.25 -12.18
C LYS A 37 7.65 -5.76 -10.93
N ASN A 38 8.40 -4.88 -10.25
CA ASN A 38 9.09 -5.17 -9.00
C ASN A 38 8.13 -5.01 -7.80
N PHE A 39 7.10 -5.85 -7.74
CA PHE A 39 6.00 -5.70 -6.77
C PHE A 39 6.44 -5.84 -5.31
N LEU A 40 7.41 -6.70 -4.99
CA LEU A 40 7.89 -6.86 -3.61
C LEU A 40 8.66 -5.64 -3.11
N GLN A 41 9.45 -5.02 -3.99
CA GLN A 41 10.16 -3.77 -3.68
C GLN A 41 9.18 -2.59 -3.60
N ALA A 42 8.17 -2.54 -4.46
CA ALA A 42 7.11 -1.54 -4.38
C ALA A 42 6.32 -1.65 -3.06
N MET A 43 6.03 -2.88 -2.61
CA MET A 43 5.32 -3.18 -1.36
C MET A 43 6.00 -2.55 -0.13
N ASP A 44 7.31 -2.77 0.05
CA ASP A 44 8.07 -2.20 1.18
C ASP A 44 7.99 -0.67 1.21
N ILE A 45 8.07 -0.01 0.05
CA ILE A 45 7.99 1.45 -0.01
C ILE A 45 6.56 1.97 0.18
N LEU A 46 5.55 1.25 -0.31
CA LEU A 46 4.14 1.56 -0.08
C LEU A 46 3.77 1.45 1.41
N GLU A 47 4.26 0.43 2.11
CA GLU A 47 4.05 0.28 3.55
C GLU A 47 4.63 1.47 4.33
N ARG A 48 5.82 1.95 3.95
CA ARG A 48 6.42 3.14 4.55
C ARG A 48 5.67 4.42 4.20
N TYR A 49 5.14 4.53 2.97
CA TYR A 49 4.36 5.68 2.53
C TYR A 49 3.09 5.87 3.36
N ILE A 50 2.30 4.81 3.56
CA ILE A 50 1.06 4.89 4.33
C ILE A 50 1.31 5.16 5.83
N GLN A 51 2.52 4.91 6.32
CA GLN A 51 2.93 5.20 7.70
C GLN A 51 3.35 6.66 7.92
N ILE A 52 3.50 7.48 6.87
CA ILE A 52 3.89 8.89 7.01
C ILE A 52 2.83 9.69 7.80
N GLY A 53 1.55 9.33 7.65
CA GLY A 53 0.43 9.96 8.37
C GLY A 53 -0.93 9.70 7.72
N ASN A 54 -2.01 10.11 8.38
CA ASN A 54 -3.39 9.78 7.98
C ASN A 54 -3.71 10.17 6.53
N LYS A 55 -3.29 11.35 6.08
CA LYS A 55 -3.45 11.81 4.69
C LYS A 55 -2.93 10.80 3.66
N TYR A 56 -1.83 10.12 3.96
CA TYR A 56 -1.19 9.15 3.07
C TYR A 56 -1.74 7.73 3.26
N TYR A 57 -2.18 7.41 4.48
CA TYR A 57 -2.93 6.19 4.75
C TYR A 57 -4.28 6.19 4.02
N GLU A 58 -4.97 7.32 3.97
CA GLU A 58 -6.28 7.47 3.32
C GLU A 58 -6.17 7.67 1.79
N ASP A 59 -4.96 7.62 1.24
CA ASP A 59 -4.72 7.66 -0.20
C ASP A 59 -5.22 6.35 -0.85
N SER A 60 -6.41 6.43 -1.46
CA SER A 60 -7.03 5.27 -2.12
C SER A 60 -6.10 4.59 -3.13
N GLU A 61 -5.36 5.34 -3.95
CA GLU A 61 -4.47 4.73 -4.95
C GLU A 61 -3.35 3.92 -4.30
N ALA A 62 -2.74 4.45 -3.23
CA ALA A 62 -1.72 3.74 -2.48
C ALA A 62 -2.26 2.44 -1.87
N GLN A 63 -3.48 2.47 -1.32
CA GLN A 63 -4.16 1.27 -0.81
C GLN A 63 -4.40 0.24 -1.92
N GLY A 64 -4.84 0.69 -3.10
CA GLY A 64 -5.06 -0.15 -4.26
C GLY A 64 -3.77 -0.80 -4.79
N PHE A 65 -2.67 -0.03 -4.88
CA PHE A 65 -1.36 -0.57 -5.27
C PHE A 65 -0.83 -1.57 -4.26
N LEU A 66 -1.01 -1.31 -2.97
CA LEU A 66 -0.55 -2.21 -1.92
C LEU A 66 -1.35 -3.53 -1.93
N ALA A 67 -2.67 -3.46 -2.13
CA ALA A 67 -3.51 -4.64 -2.36
C ALA A 67 -3.04 -5.47 -3.57
N ASN A 68 -2.68 -4.80 -4.67
CA ASN A 68 -2.14 -5.48 -5.85
C ASN A 68 -0.80 -6.17 -5.56
N CYS A 69 0.10 -5.51 -4.83
CA CYS A 69 1.38 -6.10 -4.45
C CYS A 69 1.18 -7.35 -3.57
N TYR A 70 0.26 -7.29 -2.60
CA TYR A 70 -0.08 -8.45 -1.77
C TYR A 70 -0.74 -9.58 -2.56
N GLU A 71 -1.59 -9.28 -3.55
CA GLU A 71 -2.13 -10.31 -4.46
C GLU A 71 -1.01 -11.04 -5.21
N ARG A 72 0.05 -10.33 -5.64
CA ARG A 72 1.21 -10.96 -6.27
C ARG A 72 2.00 -11.82 -5.29
N ALA A 73 2.19 -11.35 -4.06
CA ALA A 73 2.87 -12.11 -3.01
C ALA A 73 2.06 -13.36 -2.59
N TYR A 74 0.74 -13.27 -2.53
CA TYR A 74 -0.17 -14.38 -2.30
C TYR A 74 -0.03 -15.45 -3.38
N ARG A 75 -0.08 -15.08 -4.66
CA ARG A 75 0.10 -16.01 -5.79
C ARG A 75 1.46 -16.70 -5.76
N LEU A 76 2.52 -15.95 -5.45
CA LEU A 76 3.87 -16.50 -5.31
C LEU A 76 3.95 -17.51 -4.15
N SER A 77 3.35 -17.19 -3.01
CA SER A 77 3.32 -18.08 -1.84
C SER A 77 2.54 -19.37 -2.14
N LYS A 78 1.41 -19.26 -2.86
CA LYS A 78 0.66 -20.43 -3.35
C LYS A 78 1.52 -21.31 -4.28
N LYS A 79 2.28 -20.71 -5.19
CA LYS A 79 3.21 -21.44 -6.08
C LYS A 79 4.32 -22.15 -5.28
N ASN A 80 4.85 -21.48 -4.26
CA ASN A 80 5.93 -21.98 -3.43
C ASN A 80 5.47 -22.97 -2.34
N ARG A 81 4.15 -23.17 -2.19
CA ARG A 81 3.55 -24.00 -1.12
C ARG A 81 3.92 -23.51 0.29
N ASP A 82 4.06 -22.19 0.44
CA ASP A 82 4.25 -21.54 1.72
C ASP A 82 2.88 -21.12 2.26
N ASP A 83 2.28 -21.98 3.08
CA ASP A 83 0.93 -21.77 3.60
C ASP A 83 0.85 -20.58 4.57
N ILE A 84 1.91 -20.33 5.36
CA ILE A 84 1.97 -19.22 6.32
C ILE A 84 1.99 -17.88 5.57
N ALA A 85 2.88 -17.75 4.58
CA ALA A 85 2.94 -16.55 3.76
C ALA A 85 1.66 -16.37 2.93
N ARG A 86 1.09 -17.47 2.43
CA ARG A 86 -0.17 -17.43 1.68
C ARG A 86 -1.30 -16.85 2.52
N GLU A 87 -1.51 -17.35 3.74
CA GLU A 87 -2.56 -16.84 4.63
C GLU A 87 -2.34 -15.36 4.97
N LYS A 88 -1.10 -14.99 5.34
CA LYS A 88 -0.73 -13.60 5.62
C LYS A 88 -1.10 -12.67 4.47
N TYR A 89 -0.71 -13.02 3.25
CA TYR A 89 -0.95 -12.17 2.09
C TYR A 89 -2.40 -12.17 1.62
N ASP A 90 -3.17 -13.24 1.89
CA ASP A 90 -4.61 -13.25 1.64
C ASP A 90 -5.35 -12.25 2.55
N ILE A 91 -4.97 -12.19 3.83
CA ILE A 91 -5.54 -11.21 4.77
C ILE A 91 -5.17 -9.78 4.32
N LEU A 92 -3.90 -9.55 3.99
CA LEU A 92 -3.41 -8.21 3.65
C LEU A 92 -3.99 -7.69 2.33
N ARG A 93 -4.06 -8.52 1.27
CA ARG A 93 -4.67 -8.10 -0.01
C ARG A 93 -6.13 -7.72 0.16
N LYS A 94 -6.89 -8.46 0.99
CA LYS A 94 -8.30 -8.21 1.26
C LYS A 94 -8.48 -6.94 2.10
N LYS A 95 -7.68 -6.76 3.15
CA LYS A 95 -7.68 -5.55 3.97
C LYS A 95 -7.45 -4.28 3.13
N HIS A 96 -6.37 -4.27 2.34
CA HIS A 96 -6.00 -3.09 1.57
C HIS A 96 -6.93 -2.88 0.36
N GLY A 97 -7.51 -3.95 -0.20
CA GLY A 97 -8.58 -3.85 -1.20
C GLY A 97 -9.84 -3.17 -0.66
N LEU A 98 -10.25 -3.51 0.57
CA LEU A 98 -11.39 -2.82 1.22
C LEU A 98 -11.10 -1.35 1.49
N LEU A 99 -9.90 -1.03 2.00
CA LEU A 99 -9.50 0.36 2.23
C LEU A 99 -9.49 1.18 0.94
N TYR A 100 -9.01 0.61 -0.17
CA TYR A 100 -9.11 1.24 -1.49
C TYR A 100 -10.55 1.58 -1.84
N ALA A 101 -11.46 0.61 -1.73
CA ALA A 101 -12.86 0.82 -2.07
C ALA A 101 -13.53 1.83 -1.13
N GLU A 102 -13.23 1.77 0.18
CA GLU A 102 -13.77 2.68 1.19
C GLU A 102 -13.34 4.13 0.93
N PHE A 103 -12.05 4.36 0.68
CA PHE A 103 -11.55 5.72 0.43
C PHE A 103 -11.90 6.26 -0.96
N LYS A 104 -12.12 5.38 -1.94
CA LYS A 104 -12.48 5.80 -3.30
C LYS A 104 -13.98 6.06 -3.48
N PHE A 105 -14.82 5.19 -2.94
CA PHE A 105 -16.27 5.22 -3.19
C PHE A 105 -17.09 5.58 -1.94
N GLY A 106 -16.52 5.42 -0.74
CA GLY A 106 -17.23 5.53 0.51
C GLY A 106 -17.92 4.21 0.91
N LYS A 107 -17.86 3.88 2.20
CA LYS A 107 -18.30 2.60 2.78
C LYS A 107 -19.77 2.20 2.51
N ASN A 108 -20.63 3.17 2.29
CA ASN A 108 -22.07 2.93 2.06
C ASN A 108 -22.47 3.02 0.59
N SER A 109 -21.52 3.17 -0.33
CA SER A 109 -21.80 3.22 -1.75
C SER A 109 -22.14 1.83 -2.31
N SER A 110 -22.95 1.81 -3.37
CA SER A 110 -23.18 0.60 -4.16
C SER A 110 -21.87 -0.04 -4.62
N ASP A 111 -20.96 0.79 -5.13
CA ASP A 111 -19.67 0.35 -5.68
C ASP A 111 -18.79 -0.34 -4.61
N TYR A 112 -18.76 0.18 -3.37
CA TYR A 112 -18.06 -0.47 -2.27
C TYR A 112 -18.68 -1.84 -1.93
N LEU A 113 -20.01 -1.92 -1.87
CA LEU A 113 -20.71 -3.16 -1.54
C LEU A 113 -20.52 -4.23 -2.62
N GLU A 114 -20.48 -3.83 -3.88
CA GLU A 114 -20.19 -4.72 -5.00
C GLU A 114 -18.74 -5.19 -4.98
N PHE A 115 -17.79 -4.25 -4.88
CA PHE A 115 -16.37 -4.56 -4.82
C PHE A 115 -16.01 -5.48 -3.63
N SER A 116 -16.57 -5.21 -2.45
CA SER A 116 -16.32 -6.04 -1.27
C SER A 116 -16.85 -7.47 -1.47
N LYS A 117 -18.03 -7.64 -2.06
CA LYS A 117 -18.56 -8.98 -2.39
C LYS A 117 -17.63 -9.74 -3.34
N GLU A 118 -17.11 -9.07 -4.36
CA GLU A 118 -16.17 -9.70 -5.31
C GLU A 118 -14.85 -10.08 -4.64
N LEU A 119 -14.31 -9.22 -3.77
CA LEU A 119 -13.02 -9.41 -3.12
C LEU A 119 -12.96 -10.65 -2.21
N PHE A 120 -14.09 -11.01 -1.60
CA PHE A 120 -14.23 -12.19 -0.74
C PHE A 120 -14.84 -13.40 -1.44
N LYS A 121 -15.05 -13.34 -2.75
CA LYS A 121 -15.48 -14.49 -3.53
C LYS A 121 -14.26 -15.39 -3.78
N ASP A 122 -14.36 -16.65 -3.33
CA ASP A 122 -13.30 -17.66 -3.45
C ASP A 122 -13.00 -18.06 -4.92
#